data_AF-A0A383AQV0-F1
#
_entry.id   AF-A0A383AQV0-F1
#
_cell.length_a   1.000
_cell.length_b   1.000
_cell.length_c   1.000
_cell.angle_alpha   90.00
_cell.angle_beta   90.00
_cell.angle_gamma   90.00
#
_symmetry.space_group_name_H-M   'P 1'
#
loop_
_entity.id
_entity.type
_entity.pdbx_description
1 polymer ?
#
loop_
_entity_poly.entity_id
_entity_poly.type
_entity_poly.pdbx_seq_one_letter_code
_entity_poly.pdbx_strand_id
1 'polypeptide(L)'
;DEINTWDVSLITDMRELFKNKTTFNDDISNWDVSSVTTMSFMFKNATSFDQDLNGWDVSNVTNMEHIFKYASTFNGDVTVWDVSSVVEMGGTFNSALNFNQDLNGWDVSSVVEMGEMFQGASSFNGDVTDWDVSNVTSFNRMFNNASSFNQNISSWDVSNASWLDMFVGADALSDANQCFIHTAFSSNENWPYDWSGDCFGLMQTKAELQTAVNLWISDNATALSTYGEINTWDVSLITDMSNLFYDRST
;
A
#
# COMPACT_ATOMS: atom_id res chain seq x y z
N ASP A 1 24.18 -24.52 -17.57
CA ASP A 1 23.36 -25.52 -16.87
C ASP A 1 21.95 -24.97 -16.73
N GLU A 2 20.99 -25.74 -17.19
CA GLU A 2 19.56 -25.38 -17.26
C GLU A 2 18.91 -25.59 -15.89
N ILE A 3 18.99 -24.56 -15.03
CA ILE A 3 18.44 -24.56 -13.66
C ILE A 3 16.92 -24.83 -13.62
N ASN A 4 16.20 -24.53 -14.71
CA ASN A 4 14.79 -24.85 -14.89
C ASN A 4 14.48 -26.37 -14.88
N THR A 5 15.48 -27.24 -15.03
CA THR A 5 15.29 -28.71 -15.02
C THR A 5 15.41 -29.36 -13.64
N TRP A 6 15.74 -28.58 -12.61
CA TRP A 6 15.91 -29.10 -11.26
C TRP A 6 14.57 -29.52 -10.66
N ASP A 7 14.54 -30.72 -10.09
CA ASP A 7 13.41 -31.15 -9.25
C ASP A 7 13.56 -30.53 -7.85
N VAL A 8 12.70 -29.55 -7.56
CA VAL A 8 12.64 -28.84 -6.28
C VAL A 8 11.38 -29.18 -5.49
N SER A 9 10.59 -30.17 -5.92
CA SER A 9 9.26 -30.50 -5.35
C SER A 9 9.28 -30.92 -3.88
N LEU A 10 10.44 -31.33 -3.35
CA LEU A 10 10.64 -31.72 -1.95
C LEU A 10 11.31 -30.63 -1.10
N ILE A 11 11.68 -29.49 -1.69
CA ILE A 11 12.37 -28.42 -0.97
C ILE A 11 11.34 -27.65 -0.15
N THR A 12 11.61 -27.54 1.15
CA THR A 12 10.75 -26.78 2.08
C THR A 12 11.34 -25.41 2.44
N ASP A 13 12.62 -25.18 2.14
CA ASP A 13 13.37 -23.99 2.54
C ASP A 13 14.18 -23.46 1.36
N MET A 14 13.77 -22.29 0.84
CA MET A 14 14.45 -21.60 -0.25
C MET A 14 15.11 -20.29 0.21
N ARG A 15 15.38 -20.15 1.52
CA ARG A 15 15.97 -18.93 2.05
C ARG A 15 17.29 -18.60 1.38
N GLU A 16 17.44 -17.33 1.02
CA GLU A 16 18.66 -16.76 0.43
C GLU A 16 19.16 -17.41 -0.88
N LEU A 17 18.38 -18.26 -1.57
CA LEU A 17 18.87 -19.09 -2.68
C LEU A 17 19.57 -18.29 -3.81
N PHE A 18 19.05 -17.11 -4.15
CA PHE A 18 19.60 -16.19 -5.16
C PHE A 18 20.03 -14.85 -4.56
N LYS A 19 20.22 -14.79 -3.24
CA LYS A 19 20.64 -13.57 -2.55
C LYS A 19 21.98 -13.07 -3.10
N ASN A 20 22.06 -11.77 -3.39
CA ASN A 20 23.20 -11.08 -3.98
C ASN A 20 23.61 -11.57 -5.39
N LYS A 21 22.77 -12.38 -6.06
CA LYS A 21 22.98 -12.74 -7.46
C LYS A 21 22.44 -11.63 -8.35
N THR A 22 23.16 -10.51 -8.39
CA THR A 22 22.73 -9.27 -9.06
C THR A 22 22.31 -9.44 -10.53
N THR A 23 22.89 -10.42 -11.23
CA THR A 23 22.61 -10.72 -12.64
C THR A 23 21.69 -11.93 -12.85
N PHE A 24 21.13 -12.53 -11.79
CA PHE A 24 20.28 -13.71 -11.93
C PHE A 24 18.94 -13.32 -12.55
N ASN A 25 18.59 -13.99 -13.64
CA ASN A 25 17.32 -13.86 -14.34
C ASN A 25 17.03 -15.12 -15.19
N ASP A 26 17.53 -16.28 -14.75
CA ASP A 26 17.28 -17.54 -15.45
C ASP A 26 15.83 -17.99 -15.18
N ASP A 27 15.21 -18.62 -16.18
CA ASP A 27 13.83 -19.12 -16.08
C ASP A 27 13.72 -20.17 -14.96
N ILE A 28 12.79 -19.94 -14.04
CA ILE A 28 12.41 -20.84 -12.94
C ILE A 28 10.88 -20.98 -12.83
N SER A 29 10.15 -20.58 -13.88
CA SER A 29 8.69 -20.59 -13.92
C SER A 29 8.09 -21.99 -13.72
N ASN A 30 8.83 -23.04 -14.10
CA ASN A 30 8.40 -24.44 -14.01
C ASN A 30 8.74 -25.13 -12.67
N TRP A 31 9.33 -24.41 -11.71
CA TRP A 31 9.65 -25.00 -10.42
C TRP A 31 8.38 -25.29 -9.60
N ASP A 32 8.27 -26.52 -9.10
CA ASP A 32 7.25 -26.91 -8.14
C ASP A 32 7.67 -26.47 -6.73
N VAL A 33 7.17 -25.32 -6.29
CA VAL A 33 7.44 -24.74 -4.98
C VAL A 33 6.36 -25.06 -3.94
N SER A 34 5.43 -25.97 -4.24
CA SER A 34 4.28 -26.25 -3.37
C SER A 34 4.64 -26.79 -1.99
N SER A 35 5.83 -27.40 -1.83
CA SER A 35 6.35 -27.85 -0.52
C SER A 35 7.06 -26.76 0.29
N VAL A 36 7.31 -25.58 -0.29
CA VAL A 36 8.14 -24.54 0.33
C VAL A 36 7.36 -23.84 1.44
N THR A 37 7.96 -23.77 2.63
CA THR A 37 7.39 -23.06 3.79
C THR A 37 8.08 -21.74 4.07
N THR A 38 9.28 -21.50 3.53
CA THR A 38 10.01 -20.24 3.71
C THR A 38 10.80 -19.87 2.46
N MET A 39 10.65 -18.62 2.03
CA MET A 39 11.36 -18.02 0.88
C MET A 39 12.09 -16.72 1.25
N SER A 40 12.33 -16.50 2.56
CA SER A 40 12.91 -15.23 3.00
C SER A 40 14.25 -14.91 2.32
N PHE A 41 14.39 -13.66 1.90
CA PHE A 41 15.56 -13.14 1.20
C PHE A 41 15.93 -13.83 -0.13
N MET A 42 15.07 -14.67 -0.71
CA MET A 42 15.42 -15.53 -1.86
C MET A 42 16.03 -14.75 -3.03
N PHE A 43 15.44 -13.61 -3.43
CA PHE A 43 15.92 -12.74 -4.51
C PHE A 43 16.47 -11.40 -4.00
N LYS A 44 16.85 -11.30 -2.71
CA LYS A 44 17.41 -10.06 -2.18
C LYS A 44 18.67 -9.65 -2.96
N ASN A 45 18.73 -8.41 -3.43
CA ASN A 45 19.78 -7.87 -4.30
C ASN A 45 19.91 -8.57 -5.66
N ALA A 46 18.92 -9.33 -6.13
CA ALA A 46 18.88 -9.86 -7.50
C ALA A 46 18.37 -8.76 -8.45
N THR A 47 19.20 -7.74 -8.67
CA THR A 47 18.83 -6.47 -9.33
C THR A 47 18.35 -6.60 -10.78
N SER A 48 18.64 -7.71 -11.47
CA SER A 48 18.20 -8.02 -12.83
C SER A 48 17.05 -9.02 -12.92
N PHE A 49 16.56 -9.52 -11.79
CA PHE A 49 15.51 -10.53 -11.75
C PHE A 49 14.15 -9.92 -12.13
N ASP A 50 13.45 -10.54 -13.08
CA ASP A 50 12.12 -10.17 -13.58
C ASP A 50 11.43 -11.35 -14.28
N GLN A 51 11.57 -12.55 -13.72
CA GLN A 51 10.94 -13.76 -14.29
C GLN A 51 9.46 -13.85 -13.91
N ASP A 52 8.69 -14.53 -14.77
CA ASP A 52 7.30 -14.90 -14.49
C ASP A 52 7.25 -15.97 -13.40
N LEU A 53 6.51 -15.68 -12.32
CA LEU A 53 6.30 -16.55 -11.17
C LEU A 53 4.81 -16.87 -10.92
N ASN A 54 3.92 -16.55 -11.88
CA ASN A 54 2.48 -16.76 -11.73
C ASN A 54 2.10 -18.23 -11.50
N GLY A 55 2.92 -19.17 -11.99
CA GLY A 55 2.68 -20.61 -11.84
C GLY A 55 3.07 -21.20 -10.47
N TRP A 56 3.66 -20.40 -9.59
CA TRP A 56 4.12 -20.88 -8.28
C TRP A 56 2.98 -21.03 -7.29
N ASP A 57 2.86 -22.22 -6.69
CA ASP A 57 1.98 -22.46 -5.54
C ASP A 57 2.73 -22.09 -4.24
N VAL A 58 2.42 -20.90 -3.71
CA VAL A 58 3.01 -20.38 -2.46
C VAL A 58 2.11 -20.59 -1.24
N SER A 59 1.03 -21.37 -1.34
CA SER A 59 0.00 -21.51 -0.29
C SER A 59 0.52 -22.08 1.04
N ASN A 60 1.67 -22.76 1.03
CA ASN A 60 2.33 -23.30 2.23
C ASN A 60 3.42 -22.37 2.82
N VAL A 61 3.72 -21.24 2.18
CA VAL A 61 4.76 -20.31 2.63
C VAL A 61 4.24 -19.51 3.83
N THR A 62 5.01 -19.49 4.91
CA THR A 62 4.68 -18.70 6.12
C THR A 62 5.57 -17.47 6.31
N ASN A 63 6.76 -17.46 5.68
CA ASN A 63 7.71 -16.34 5.73
C ASN A 63 8.15 -15.93 4.31
N MET A 64 7.83 -14.69 3.94
CA MET A 64 8.20 -14.02 2.69
C MET A 64 9.04 -12.75 2.92
N GLU A 65 9.65 -12.61 4.10
CA GLU A 65 10.45 -11.44 4.45
C GLU A 65 11.53 -11.19 3.39
N HIS A 66 11.57 -9.96 2.88
CA HIS A 66 12.62 -9.49 2.00
C HIS A 66 12.85 -10.30 0.71
N ILE A 67 11.88 -11.10 0.26
CA ILE A 67 12.03 -11.98 -0.91
C ILE A 67 12.51 -11.20 -2.15
N PHE A 68 12.00 -9.99 -2.41
CA PHE A 68 12.41 -9.11 -3.52
C PHE A 68 13.13 -7.83 -3.06
N LYS A 69 13.71 -7.79 -1.86
CA LYS A 69 14.40 -6.58 -1.35
C LYS A 69 15.57 -6.20 -2.28
N TYR A 70 15.57 -4.99 -2.82
CA TYR A 70 16.51 -4.48 -3.83
C TYR A 70 16.49 -5.22 -5.19
N ALA A 71 15.44 -5.99 -5.50
CA ALA A 71 15.23 -6.53 -6.85
C ALA A 71 14.68 -5.42 -7.76
N SER A 72 15.52 -4.45 -8.11
CA SER A 72 15.10 -3.18 -8.72
C SER A 72 14.33 -3.30 -10.03
N THR A 73 14.59 -4.33 -10.84
CA THR A 73 13.87 -4.57 -12.11
C THR A 73 12.55 -5.29 -11.93
N PHE A 74 12.36 -6.01 -10.82
CA PHE A 74 11.24 -6.92 -10.64
C PHE A 74 9.91 -6.18 -10.68
N ASN A 75 9.07 -6.56 -11.63
CA ASN A 75 7.66 -6.20 -11.70
C ASN A 75 6.81 -7.39 -12.17
N GLY A 76 7.29 -8.61 -11.92
CA GLY A 76 6.57 -9.83 -12.24
C GLY A 76 5.20 -9.87 -11.57
N ASP A 77 4.24 -10.45 -12.27
CA ASP A 77 2.90 -10.67 -11.73
C ASP A 77 2.97 -11.70 -10.59
N VAL A 78 2.38 -11.32 -9.46
CA VAL A 78 2.25 -12.12 -8.23
C VAL A 78 0.84 -12.00 -7.67
N THR A 79 -0.10 -11.46 -8.44
CA THR A 79 -1.46 -11.14 -8.01
C THR A 79 -2.28 -12.42 -7.73
N VAL A 80 -1.87 -13.53 -8.32
CA VAL A 80 -2.51 -14.86 -8.18
C VAL A 80 -1.98 -15.69 -7.01
N TRP A 81 -0.96 -15.21 -6.30
CA TRP A 81 -0.37 -15.93 -5.17
C TRP A 81 -1.34 -16.03 -3.99
N ASP A 82 -1.56 -17.24 -3.49
CA ASP A 82 -2.26 -17.48 -2.23
C ASP A 82 -1.30 -17.22 -1.06
N VAL A 83 -1.43 -16.06 -0.45
CA VAL A 83 -0.60 -15.62 0.68
C VAL A 83 -1.31 -15.76 2.04
N SER A 84 -2.46 -16.46 2.10
CA SER A 84 -3.29 -16.57 3.31
C SER A 84 -2.59 -17.25 4.50
N SER A 85 -1.55 -18.06 4.22
CA SER A 85 -0.71 -18.72 5.24
C SER A 85 0.48 -17.88 5.72
N VAL A 86 0.74 -16.72 5.10
CA VAL A 86 1.93 -15.92 5.40
C VAL A 86 1.73 -15.12 6.69
N VAL A 87 2.74 -15.16 7.56
CA VAL A 87 2.75 -14.45 8.84
C VAL A 87 3.75 -13.29 8.84
N GLU A 88 4.89 -13.47 8.14
CA GLU A 88 6.00 -12.50 8.09
C GLU A 88 6.21 -12.00 6.64
N MET A 89 5.85 -10.72 6.39
CA MET A 89 5.97 -10.04 5.07
C MET A 89 6.87 -8.79 5.11
N GLY A 90 7.67 -8.64 6.16
CA GLY A 90 8.56 -7.51 6.34
C GLY A 90 9.46 -7.27 5.13
N GLY A 91 9.38 -6.08 4.54
CA GLY A 91 10.25 -5.63 3.46
C GLY A 91 10.26 -6.49 2.19
N THR A 92 9.20 -7.24 1.89
CA THR A 92 9.05 -8.09 0.69
C THR A 92 9.45 -7.36 -0.59
N PHE A 93 9.02 -6.11 -0.79
CA PHE A 93 9.29 -5.28 -1.96
C PHE A 93 10.16 -4.04 -1.64
N ASN A 94 10.90 -4.07 -0.52
CA ASN A 94 11.74 -2.94 -0.12
C ASN A 94 12.75 -2.61 -1.23
N SER A 95 12.69 -1.39 -1.75
CA SER A 95 13.52 -0.88 -2.84
C SER A 95 13.40 -1.69 -4.15
N ALA A 96 12.28 -2.36 -4.38
CA ALA A 96 11.90 -2.92 -5.68
C ALA A 96 11.37 -1.78 -6.56
N LEU A 97 12.30 -1.02 -7.15
CA LEU A 97 12.03 0.30 -7.75
C LEU A 97 10.91 0.30 -8.80
N ASN A 98 10.79 -0.77 -9.60
CA ASN A 98 9.81 -0.89 -10.69
C ASN A 98 8.49 -1.58 -10.28
N PHE A 99 8.41 -2.15 -9.07
CA PHE A 99 7.27 -2.96 -8.67
C PHE A 99 6.01 -2.11 -8.51
N ASN A 100 4.93 -2.48 -9.21
CA ASN A 100 3.66 -1.76 -9.21
C ASN A 100 2.48 -2.67 -9.61
N GLN A 101 2.36 -3.83 -8.96
CA GLN A 101 1.24 -4.76 -9.17
C GLN A 101 0.07 -4.44 -8.25
N ASP A 102 -1.16 -4.69 -8.72
CA ASP A 102 -2.39 -4.64 -7.92
C ASP A 102 -2.43 -5.86 -6.99
N LEU A 103 -2.34 -5.63 -5.68
CA LEU A 103 -2.28 -6.70 -4.68
C LEU A 103 -3.59 -6.81 -3.88
N ASN A 104 -4.67 -6.19 -4.35
CA ASN A 104 -5.93 -6.15 -3.60
C ASN A 104 -6.55 -7.55 -3.40
N GLY A 105 -6.19 -8.51 -4.26
CA GLY A 105 -6.62 -9.91 -4.15
C GLY A 105 -5.88 -10.75 -3.09
N TRP A 106 -4.83 -10.22 -2.45
CA TRP A 106 -4.08 -10.94 -1.42
C TRP A 106 -4.85 -11.00 -0.09
N ASP A 107 -5.03 -12.20 0.44
CA ASP A 107 -5.49 -12.39 1.82
C ASP A 107 -4.32 -12.25 2.80
N VAL A 108 -4.19 -11.06 3.39
CA VAL A 108 -3.15 -10.75 4.38
C VAL A 108 -3.63 -10.85 5.83
N SER A 109 -4.80 -11.43 6.07
CA SER A 109 -5.42 -11.47 7.40
C SER A 109 -4.59 -12.22 8.45
N SER A 110 -3.68 -13.11 8.04
CA SER A 110 -2.75 -13.83 8.93
C SER A 110 -1.45 -13.08 9.26
N VAL A 111 -1.17 -11.96 8.57
CA VAL A 111 0.12 -11.26 8.67
C VAL A 111 0.20 -10.44 9.96
N VAL A 112 1.36 -10.50 10.62
CA VAL A 112 1.61 -9.78 11.88
C VAL A 112 2.66 -8.65 11.72
N GLU A 113 3.60 -8.80 10.78
CA GLU A 113 4.67 -7.84 10.51
C GLU A 113 4.71 -7.45 9.02
N MET A 114 4.53 -6.15 8.74
CA MET A 114 4.60 -5.55 7.39
C MET A 114 5.59 -4.38 7.30
N GLY A 115 6.46 -4.21 8.30
CA GLY A 115 7.47 -3.17 8.31
C GLY A 115 8.32 -3.17 7.03
N GLU A 116 8.59 -1.99 6.51
CA GLU A 116 9.41 -1.73 5.33
C GLU A 116 8.91 -2.37 4.01
N MET A 117 7.71 -2.97 3.96
CA MET A 117 7.25 -3.80 2.83
C MET A 117 7.45 -3.14 1.46
N PHE A 118 7.13 -1.85 1.32
CA PHE A 118 7.30 -1.04 0.12
C PHE A 118 8.27 0.13 0.30
N GLN A 119 9.13 0.10 1.34
CA GLN A 119 10.09 1.17 1.57
C GLN A 119 10.98 1.36 0.34
N GLY A 120 10.98 2.54 -0.26
CA GLY A 120 11.78 2.88 -1.43
C GLY A 120 11.30 2.23 -2.74
N ALA A 121 10.16 1.55 -2.76
CA ALA A 121 9.51 1.07 -3.98
C ALA A 121 8.89 2.26 -4.72
N SER A 122 9.73 3.08 -5.38
CA SER A 122 9.36 4.41 -5.88
C SER A 122 8.21 4.41 -6.91
N SER A 123 8.03 3.32 -7.65
CA SER A 123 6.94 3.18 -8.63
C SER A 123 5.66 2.60 -8.05
N PHE A 124 5.68 2.12 -6.80
CA PHE A 124 4.55 1.40 -6.23
C PHE A 124 3.36 2.33 -5.97
N ASN A 125 2.26 2.01 -6.63
CA ASN A 125 0.92 2.57 -6.44
C ASN A 125 -0.15 1.49 -6.70
N GLY A 126 0.21 0.21 -6.52
CA GLY A 126 -0.71 -0.91 -6.64
C GLY A 126 -1.82 -0.84 -5.60
N ASP A 127 -3.00 -1.35 -5.94
CA ASP A 127 -4.12 -1.37 -5.02
C ASP A 127 -3.85 -2.35 -3.86
N VAL A 128 -4.14 -1.90 -2.64
CA VAL A 128 -3.99 -2.60 -1.36
C VAL A 128 -5.15 -2.22 -0.42
N THR A 129 -6.22 -1.65 -0.95
CA THR A 129 -7.24 -0.94 -0.17
C THR A 129 -8.20 -1.87 0.59
N ASP A 130 -8.36 -3.12 0.16
CA ASP A 130 -9.23 -4.11 0.79
C ASP A 130 -8.48 -5.07 1.76
N TRP A 131 -7.20 -4.83 2.02
CA TRP A 131 -6.43 -5.66 2.96
C TRP A 131 -6.99 -5.63 4.38
N ASP A 132 -7.21 -6.81 4.96
CA ASP A 132 -7.45 -6.97 6.40
C ASP A 132 -6.11 -6.95 7.15
N VAL A 133 -5.77 -5.80 7.70
CA VAL A 133 -4.52 -5.59 8.46
C VAL A 133 -4.74 -5.57 9.98
N SER A 134 -5.89 -6.04 10.46
CA SER A 134 -6.26 -5.96 11.89
C SER A 134 -5.30 -6.68 12.84
N ASN A 135 -4.54 -7.66 12.33
CA ASN A 135 -3.51 -8.42 13.05
C ASN A 135 -2.10 -7.81 12.96
N VAL A 136 -1.89 -6.79 12.12
CA VAL A 136 -0.59 -6.15 11.92
C VAL A 136 -0.27 -5.21 13.08
N THR A 137 0.93 -5.37 13.65
CA THR A 137 1.36 -4.59 14.83
C THR A 137 2.35 -3.46 14.51
N SER A 138 2.97 -3.49 13.33
CA SER A 138 4.01 -2.55 12.91
C SER A 138 3.89 -2.23 11.41
N PHE A 139 3.72 -0.94 11.11
CA PHE A 139 3.80 -0.37 9.76
C PHE A 139 5.05 0.49 9.57
N ASN A 140 6.10 0.21 10.36
CA ASN A 140 7.34 0.97 10.34
C ASN A 140 7.86 1.08 8.91
N ARG A 141 7.95 2.30 8.39
CA ARG A 141 8.47 2.63 7.06
C ARG A 141 7.78 1.91 5.90
N MET A 142 6.53 1.44 6.05
CA MET A 142 5.85 0.63 5.03
C MET A 142 5.88 1.27 3.64
N PHE A 143 5.60 2.58 3.53
CA PHE A 143 5.60 3.37 2.29
C PHE A 143 6.68 4.48 2.29
N ASN A 144 7.70 4.34 3.13
CA ASN A 144 8.77 5.33 3.25
C ASN A 144 9.54 5.45 1.93
N ASN A 145 9.58 6.62 1.31
CA ASN A 145 10.14 6.85 -0.04
C ASN A 145 9.44 6.05 -1.17
N ALA A 146 8.21 5.58 -0.96
CA ALA A 146 7.36 5.08 -2.05
C ALA A 146 6.71 6.28 -2.77
N SER A 147 7.52 7.01 -3.54
CA SER A 147 7.17 8.34 -4.05
C SER A 147 5.91 8.41 -4.91
N SER A 148 5.50 7.30 -5.53
CA SER A 148 4.29 7.23 -6.37
C SER A 148 3.03 6.79 -5.62
N PHE A 149 3.14 6.40 -4.34
CA PHE A 149 2.03 5.85 -3.58
C PHE A 149 0.95 6.91 -3.32
N ASN A 150 -0.27 6.63 -3.77
CA ASN A 150 -1.44 7.49 -3.64
C ASN A 150 -2.74 6.67 -3.52
N GLN A 151 -2.75 5.65 -2.67
CA GLN A 151 -3.93 4.84 -2.41
C GLN A 151 -4.69 5.30 -1.16
N ASN A 152 -6.02 5.18 -1.19
CA ASN A 152 -6.87 5.45 -0.04
C ASN A 152 -6.97 4.20 0.85
N ILE A 153 -6.13 4.12 1.87
CA ILE A 153 -6.11 3.00 2.81
C ILE A 153 -6.92 3.26 4.09
N SER A 154 -7.81 4.25 4.10
CA SER A 154 -8.59 4.64 5.29
C SER A 154 -9.56 3.55 5.80
N SER A 155 -9.79 2.50 5.02
CA SER A 155 -10.55 1.31 5.39
C SER A 155 -9.82 0.37 6.37
N TRP A 156 -8.50 0.47 6.48
CA TRP A 156 -7.69 -0.43 7.28
C TRP A 156 -8.00 -0.29 8.79
N ASP A 157 -8.22 -1.42 9.47
CA ASP A 157 -8.25 -1.46 10.93
C ASP A 157 -6.82 -1.41 11.48
N VAL A 158 -6.42 -0.23 11.93
CA VAL A 158 -5.09 0.03 12.49
C VAL A 158 -5.08 0.09 14.01
N SER A 159 -6.13 -0.39 14.70
CA SER A 159 -6.29 -0.21 16.16
C SER A 159 -5.14 -0.78 17.00
N ASN A 160 -4.46 -1.83 16.52
CA ASN A 160 -3.34 -2.49 17.21
C ASN A 160 -1.95 -2.01 16.75
N ALA A 161 -1.89 -1.09 15.78
CA ALA A 161 -0.67 -0.81 15.07
C ALA A 161 0.21 0.28 15.71
N SER A 162 1.48 0.26 15.32
CA SER A 162 2.47 1.31 15.60
C SER A 162 3.15 1.74 14.30
N TRP A 163 3.65 2.98 14.28
CA TRP A 163 4.28 3.59 13.10
C TRP A 163 5.61 4.24 13.43
N LEU A 164 6.53 4.14 12.48
CA LEU A 164 7.76 4.91 12.41
C LEU A 164 7.98 5.29 10.94
N ASP A 165 7.87 6.56 10.60
CA ASP A 165 8.16 7.10 9.26
C ASP A 165 7.44 6.40 8.09
N MET A 166 6.19 5.92 8.27
CA MET A 166 5.42 5.18 7.25
C MET A 166 5.32 5.92 5.90
N PHE A 167 5.04 7.22 5.90
CA PHE A 167 4.77 8.03 4.71
C PHE A 167 5.85 9.08 4.38
N VAL A 168 6.99 9.07 5.08
CA VAL A 168 8.08 10.03 4.79
C VAL A 168 8.61 9.75 3.37
N GLY A 169 8.48 10.72 2.46
CA GLY A 169 8.88 10.60 1.05
C GLY A 169 7.84 9.94 0.13
N ALA A 170 6.60 9.75 0.60
CA ALA A 170 5.46 9.35 -0.25
C ALA A 170 4.86 10.57 -0.96
N ASP A 171 5.65 11.21 -1.83
CA ASP A 171 5.38 12.55 -2.36
C ASP A 171 4.09 12.68 -3.18
N ALA A 172 3.58 11.58 -3.75
CA ALA A 172 2.33 11.55 -4.53
C ALA A 172 1.06 11.39 -3.67
N LEU A 173 1.17 11.15 -2.37
CA LEU A 173 0.01 10.95 -1.50
C LEU A 173 -0.78 12.26 -1.40
N SER A 174 -1.93 12.31 -2.08
CA SER A 174 -2.76 13.51 -2.20
C SER A 174 -3.37 13.96 -0.86
N ASP A 175 -3.63 15.26 -0.72
CA ASP A 175 -4.28 15.86 0.46
C ASP A 175 -5.63 15.16 0.79
N ALA A 176 -6.38 14.76 -0.25
CA ALA A 176 -7.60 13.98 -0.08
C ALA A 176 -7.34 12.63 0.63
N ASN A 177 -6.37 11.85 0.16
CA ASN A 177 -5.99 10.60 0.79
C ASN A 177 -5.39 10.81 2.18
N GLN A 178 -4.57 11.84 2.39
CA GLN A 178 -4.06 12.21 3.71
C GLN A 178 -5.22 12.50 4.68
N CYS A 179 -6.23 13.26 4.25
CA CYS A 179 -7.41 13.54 5.05
C CYS A 179 -8.21 12.28 5.41
N PHE A 180 -8.47 11.39 4.44
CA PHE A 180 -9.17 10.13 4.70
C PHE A 180 -8.42 9.26 5.71
N ILE A 181 -7.13 9.09 5.48
CA ILE A 181 -6.25 8.29 6.35
C ILE A 181 -6.21 8.91 7.75
N HIS A 182 -6.01 10.22 7.87
CA HIS A 182 -6.00 10.90 9.16
C HIS A 182 -7.33 10.75 9.91
N THR A 183 -8.45 10.92 9.21
CA THR A 183 -9.79 10.76 9.80
C THR A 183 -9.99 9.36 10.37
N ALA A 184 -9.53 8.32 9.67
CA ALA A 184 -9.65 6.94 10.13
C ALA A 184 -8.64 6.59 11.23
N PHE A 185 -7.37 6.97 11.06
CA PHE A 185 -6.26 6.44 11.87
C PHE A 185 -5.97 7.28 13.12
N SER A 186 -6.39 8.55 13.17
CA SER A 186 -6.11 9.46 14.30
C SER A 186 -6.70 9.03 15.65
N SER A 187 -7.60 8.04 15.66
CA SER A 187 -8.10 7.43 16.91
C SER A 187 -7.08 6.51 17.58
N ASN A 188 -6.06 6.01 16.86
CA ASN A 188 -4.96 5.25 17.43
C ASN A 188 -3.95 6.21 18.08
N GLU A 189 -3.64 6.00 19.36
CA GLU A 189 -2.73 6.84 20.17
C GLU A 189 -1.29 6.90 19.62
N ASN A 190 -0.87 5.92 18.80
CA ASN A 190 0.45 5.86 18.19
C ASN A 190 0.53 6.59 16.83
N TRP A 191 -0.58 7.13 16.32
CA TRP A 191 -0.63 7.79 15.01
C TRP A 191 0.25 9.06 14.98
N PRO A 192 1.31 9.13 14.14
CA PRO A 192 2.32 10.19 14.27
C PRO A 192 2.10 11.39 13.34
N TYR A 193 1.08 11.39 12.48
CA TYR A 193 0.88 12.42 11.45
C TYR A 193 -0.28 13.37 11.79
N ASP A 194 0.01 14.66 11.88
CA ASP A 194 -1.02 15.70 11.95
C ASP A 194 -1.34 16.22 10.55
N TRP A 195 -2.32 15.58 9.91
CA TRP A 195 -2.89 15.97 8.61
C TRP A 195 -4.29 16.58 8.77
N SER A 196 -4.60 17.08 9.97
CA SER A 196 -5.89 17.72 10.24
C SER A 196 -6.12 18.94 9.33
N GLY A 197 -5.04 19.60 8.89
CA GLY A 197 -5.07 20.71 7.94
C GLY A 197 -5.37 20.30 6.49
N ASP A 198 -5.04 19.07 6.09
CA ASP A 198 -5.19 18.61 4.71
C ASP A 198 -6.65 18.26 4.37
N CYS A 199 -7.49 18.18 5.41
CA CYS A 199 -8.95 18.11 5.26
C CYS A 199 -9.61 19.46 4.92
N PHE A 200 -8.86 20.56 4.91
CA PHE A 200 -9.42 21.89 4.73
C PHE A 200 -9.94 22.10 3.31
N GLY A 201 -11.24 22.42 3.18
CA GLY A 201 -11.88 22.65 1.89
C GLY A 201 -12.19 21.37 1.08
N LEU A 202 -11.89 20.18 1.62
CA LEU A 202 -12.29 18.91 1.02
C LEU A 202 -13.75 18.59 1.38
N MET A 203 -14.57 18.33 0.37
CA MET A 203 -15.98 18.00 0.53
C MET A 203 -16.21 16.53 0.21
N GLN A 204 -16.40 15.70 1.23
CA GLN A 204 -16.52 14.24 1.07
C GLN A 204 -17.96 13.85 0.74
N THR A 205 -18.94 14.59 1.26
CA THR A 205 -20.36 14.30 1.04
C THR A 205 -21.15 15.52 0.54
N LYS A 206 -22.26 15.27 -0.17
CA LYS A 206 -23.21 16.33 -0.55
C LYS A 206 -23.72 17.10 0.68
N ALA A 207 -23.90 16.44 1.82
CA ALA A 207 -24.38 17.08 3.04
C ALA A 207 -23.34 18.06 3.62
N GLU A 208 -22.06 17.69 3.58
CA GLU A 208 -20.95 18.59 3.95
C GLU A 208 -20.87 19.77 2.99
N LEU A 209 -20.86 19.51 1.68
CA LEU A 209 -20.86 20.59 0.69
C LEU A 209 -22.06 21.50 0.87
N GLN A 210 -23.24 20.95 1.12
CA GLN A 210 -24.44 21.75 1.38
C GLN A 210 -24.27 22.62 2.62
N THR A 211 -23.69 22.08 3.69
CA THR A 211 -23.41 22.83 4.93
C THR A 211 -22.40 23.96 4.67
N ALA A 212 -21.33 23.69 3.94
CA ALA A 212 -20.35 24.69 3.55
C ALA A 212 -20.98 25.79 2.68
N VAL A 213 -21.77 25.43 1.67
CA VAL A 213 -22.52 26.39 0.82
C VAL A 213 -23.50 27.21 1.64
N ASN A 214 -24.23 26.61 2.60
CA ASN A 214 -25.13 27.34 3.49
C ASN A 214 -24.36 28.42 4.26
N LEU A 215 -23.23 28.01 4.87
CA LEU A 215 -22.41 28.88 5.68
C LEU A 215 -21.79 29.99 4.84
N TRP A 216 -21.31 29.69 3.63
CA TRP A 216 -20.75 30.67 2.70
C TRP A 216 -21.72 31.81 2.38
N ILE A 217 -23.01 31.48 2.23
CA ILE A 217 -24.06 32.45 1.93
C ILE A 217 -24.49 33.20 3.19
N SER A 218 -24.63 32.52 4.33
CA SER A 218 -25.14 33.16 5.56
C SER A 218 -24.09 33.93 6.36
N ASP A 219 -22.83 33.47 6.32
CA ASP A 219 -21.69 34.01 7.05
C ASP A 219 -20.37 33.67 6.32
N ASN A 220 -20.06 34.48 5.32
CA ASN A 220 -18.88 34.30 4.49
C ASN A 220 -17.55 34.31 5.30
N ALA A 221 -17.47 35.08 6.39
CA ALA A 221 -16.27 35.16 7.20
C ALA A 221 -15.98 33.83 7.92
N THR A 222 -17.00 33.21 8.50
CA THR A 222 -16.86 31.90 9.13
C THR A 222 -16.65 30.80 8.09
N ALA A 223 -17.28 30.88 6.92
CA ALA A 223 -17.04 29.92 5.85
C ALA A 223 -15.59 29.98 5.34
N LEU A 224 -15.04 31.18 5.17
CA LEU A 224 -13.66 31.39 4.74
C LEU A 224 -12.65 30.81 5.75
N SER A 225 -12.90 30.95 7.05
CA SER A 225 -12.03 30.38 8.09
C SER A 225 -12.20 28.88 8.28
N THR A 226 -13.33 28.29 7.88
CA THR A 226 -13.66 26.87 8.12
C THR A 226 -13.36 25.98 6.91
N TYR A 227 -13.65 26.47 5.70
CA TYR A 227 -13.57 25.70 4.45
C TYR A 227 -12.67 26.35 3.40
N GLY A 228 -12.20 27.58 3.63
CA GLY A 228 -11.44 28.35 2.65
C GLY A 228 -12.33 29.07 1.65
N GLU A 229 -11.70 29.71 0.68
CA GLU A 229 -12.40 30.37 -0.41
C GLU A 229 -13.20 29.35 -1.23
N ILE A 230 -14.45 29.67 -1.60
CA ILE A 230 -15.32 28.71 -2.30
C ILE A 230 -14.74 28.18 -3.62
N ASN A 231 -13.85 28.93 -4.26
CA ASN A 231 -13.17 28.52 -5.49
C ASN A 231 -12.01 27.54 -5.25
N THR A 232 -11.63 27.28 -4.00
CA THR A 232 -10.59 26.30 -3.63
C THR A 232 -11.18 25.01 -3.06
N TRP A 233 -12.50 24.90 -2.93
CA TRP A 233 -13.12 23.69 -2.39
C TRP A 233 -12.94 22.51 -3.35
N ASP A 234 -12.37 21.41 -2.84
CA ASP A 234 -12.27 20.17 -3.58
C ASP A 234 -13.60 19.41 -3.49
N VAL A 235 -14.29 19.35 -4.64
CA VAL A 235 -15.57 18.69 -4.83
C VAL A 235 -15.45 17.44 -5.71
N SER A 236 -14.24 16.92 -5.91
CA SER A 236 -13.97 15.78 -6.80
C SER A 236 -14.75 14.51 -6.46
N LEU A 237 -15.20 14.37 -5.20
CA LEU A 237 -16.01 13.24 -4.72
C LEU A 237 -17.52 13.49 -4.78
N ILE A 238 -17.93 14.71 -5.09
CA ILE A 238 -19.34 15.10 -5.13
C ILE A 238 -19.93 14.74 -6.49
N THR A 239 -20.82 13.74 -6.49
CA THR A 239 -21.51 13.27 -7.71
C THR A 239 -22.87 13.92 -7.93
N ASP A 240 -23.40 14.65 -6.95
CA ASP A 240 -24.69 15.34 -7.02
C ASP A 240 -24.64 16.74 -6.39
N MET A 241 -24.78 17.76 -7.23
CA MET A 241 -24.84 19.17 -6.85
C MET A 241 -26.25 19.78 -6.93
N SER A 242 -27.28 18.95 -7.14
CA SER A 242 -28.65 19.43 -7.24
C SER A 242 -29.10 20.20 -5.99
N ASN A 243 -29.78 21.32 -6.23
CA ASN A 243 -30.38 22.19 -5.21
C ASN A 243 -29.42 22.91 -4.25
N LEU A 244 -28.09 22.81 -4.42
CA LEU A 244 -27.12 23.43 -3.50
C LEU A 244 -27.36 24.94 -3.29
N PHE A 245 -27.76 25.64 -4.35
CA PHE A 245 -28.03 27.08 -4.37
C PHE A 245 -29.50 27.43 -4.68
N TYR A 246 -30.40 26.44 -4.71
CA TYR A 246 -31.80 26.67 -5.07
C TYR A 246 -32.50 27.55 -4.03
N ASP A 247 -33.28 28.53 -4.50
CA ASP A 247 -34.00 29.54 -3.71
C ASP A 247 -33.13 30.42 -2.79
N ARG A 248 -31.84 30.62 -3.12
CA ARG A 248 -30.95 31.50 -2.36
C ARG A 248 -30.67 32.78 -3.14
N SER A 249 -31.02 33.92 -2.56
CA SER A 249 -30.56 35.23 -3.06
C SER A 249 -29.11 35.45 -2.65
N THR A 250 -28.29 35.91 -3.59
CA THR A 250 -26.86 36.25 -3.44
C THR A 250 -26.56 37.10 -2.22
#